data_AF-A0A1C3HNB3-F1
#
_entry.id   AF-A0A1C3HNB3-F1
#
_cell.length_a   1.000
_cell.length_b   1.000
_cell.length_c   1.000
_cell.angle_alpha   90.00
_cell.angle_beta   90.00
_cell.angle_gamma   90.00
#
_symmetry.space_group_name_H-M   'P 1'
#
loop_
_entity.id
_entity.type
_entity.pdbx_description
1 polymer ?
#
loop_
_entity_poly.entity_id
_entity_poly.type
_entity_poly.pdbx_seq_one_letter_code
_entity_poly.pdbx_strand_id
1 'polypeptide(L)'
;MEVIIKFTLTLFSFMLIFFCVRRLSNYISNKRSIRECEDMITLINIQLNDETLDKESKNDMQTTKTVCQHEINVRKGKVLLKSGWRPN
;
A
#
# COMPACT_ATOMS: atom_id res chain seq x y z
N MET A 1 -18.17 -43.85 -8.11
CA MET A 1 -17.18 -43.26 -7.17
C MET A 1 -16.10 -42.46 -7.87
N GLU A 2 -15.46 -43.00 -8.91
CA GLU A 2 -14.32 -42.34 -9.59
C GLU A 2 -14.64 -40.95 -10.19
N VAL A 3 -15.81 -40.80 -10.82
CA VAL A 3 -16.26 -39.52 -11.41
C VAL A 3 -16.44 -38.44 -10.33
N ILE A 4 -17.00 -38.82 -9.19
CA ILE A 4 -17.21 -37.90 -8.05
C ILE A 4 -15.86 -37.44 -7.51
N ILE A 5 -14.91 -38.35 -7.29
CA ILE A 5 -13.57 -38.01 -6.79
C ILE A 5 -12.83 -37.06 -7.74
N LYS A 6 -12.87 -37.34 -9.05
CA LYS A 6 -12.29 -36.45 -10.08
C LYS A 6 -12.91 -35.06 -10.03
N PHE A 7 -14.25 -34.99 -9.92
CA PHE A 7 -14.98 -33.74 -9.82
C PHE A 7 -14.61 -32.92 -8.56
N THR A 8 -14.52 -33.56 -7.40
CA THR A 8 -14.14 -32.89 -6.15
C THR A 8 -12.69 -32.38 -6.19
N LEU A 9 -11.77 -33.14 -6.77
CA LEU A 9 -10.37 -32.72 -6.95
C LEU A 9 -10.24 -31.52 -7.91
N THR A 10 -11.01 -31.50 -8.99
CA THR A 10 -11.06 -30.33 -9.88
C THR A 10 -11.62 -29.11 -9.17
N LEU A 11 -12.70 -29.23 -8.38
CA LEU A 11 -13.23 -28.11 -7.60
C LEU A 11 -12.22 -27.58 -6.58
N PHE A 12 -11.52 -28.48 -5.89
CA PHE A 12 -10.53 -28.10 -4.89
C PHE A 12 -9.32 -27.38 -5.52
N SER A 13 -8.81 -27.87 -6.65
CA SER A 13 -7.72 -27.22 -7.38
C SER A 13 -8.12 -25.85 -7.91
N PHE A 14 -9.35 -25.69 -8.43
CA PHE A 14 -9.87 -24.37 -8.82
C PHE A 14 -9.94 -23.39 -7.63
N MET A 15 -10.41 -23.84 -6.47
CA MET A 15 -10.45 -23.03 -5.25
C MET A 15 -9.05 -22.59 -4.79
N LEU A 16 -8.06 -23.48 -4.86
CA LEU A 16 -6.67 -23.17 -4.52
C LEU A 16 -6.07 -22.14 -5.49
N ILE A 17 -6.27 -22.32 -6.80
CA ILE A 17 -5.79 -21.37 -7.81
C ILE A 17 -6.43 -20.00 -7.57
N PHE A 18 -7.74 -19.96 -7.34
CA PHE A 18 -8.45 -18.72 -7.05
C PHE A 18 -7.89 -18.01 -5.81
N PHE A 19 -7.64 -18.74 -4.73
CA PHE A 19 -7.06 -18.19 -3.52
C PHE A 19 -5.66 -17.62 -3.76
N CYS A 20 -4.81 -18.34 -4.48
CA CYS A 20 -3.46 -17.89 -4.85
C CYS A 20 -3.50 -16.63 -5.70
N VAL A 21 -4.33 -16.58 -6.75
CA VAL A 21 -4.49 -15.40 -7.62
C VAL A 21 -4.99 -14.20 -6.82
N ARG A 22 -5.98 -14.39 -5.95
CA ARG A 22 -6.52 -13.32 -5.10
C ARG A 22 -5.46 -12.77 -4.13
N ARG A 23 -4.68 -13.65 -3.49
CA ARG A 23 -3.56 -13.26 -2.62
C ARG A 23 -2.49 -12.48 -3.39
N LEU A 24 -2.12 -12.96 -4.58
CA LEU A 24 -1.10 -12.34 -5.42
C LEU A 24 -1.55 -10.96 -5.92
N SER A 25 -2.81 -10.85 -6.37
CA SER A 25 -3.41 -9.57 -6.79
C SER A 25 -3.37 -8.54 -5.67
N ASN A 26 -3.76 -8.92 -4.45
CA ASN A 26 -3.71 -8.02 -3.29
C ASN A 26 -2.27 -7.61 -2.95
N TYR A 27 -1.32 -8.54 -3.04
CA TYR A 27 0.10 -8.24 -2.81
C TYR A 27 0.66 -7.26 -3.85
N ILE A 28 0.38 -7.47 -5.14
CA ILE A 28 0.81 -6.59 -6.23
C ILE A 28 0.18 -5.21 -6.08
N SER A 29 -1.12 -5.15 -5.80
CA SER A 29 -1.84 -3.88 -5.58
C SER A 29 -1.23 -3.09 -4.42
N ASN A 30 -0.96 -3.76 -3.29
CA ASN A 30 -0.32 -3.12 -2.14
C ASN A 30 1.10 -2.64 -2.50
N LYS A 31 1.88 -3.45 -3.20
CA LYS A 31 3.24 -3.08 -3.63
C LYS A 31 3.24 -1.86 -4.55
N ARG A 32 2.30 -1.78 -5.49
CA ARG A 32 2.14 -0.62 -6.38
C ARG A 32 1.81 0.64 -5.60
N SER A 33 0.82 0.58 -4.72
CA SER A 33 0.44 1.75 -3.91
C SER A 33 1.55 2.24 -2.98
N ILE A 34 2.36 1.33 -2.41
CA ILE A 34 3.53 1.70 -1.61
C ILE A 34 4.53 2.47 -2.48
N ARG A 35 4.77 2.01 -3.70
CA ARG A 35 5.69 2.67 -4.63
C ARG A 35 5.21 4.07 -5.02
N GLU A 36 3.91 4.23 -5.28
CA GLU A 36 3.32 5.53 -5.58
C GLU A 36 3.50 6.52 -4.41
N CYS A 37 3.34 6.07 -3.15
CA CYS A 37 3.63 6.88 -1.98
C CYS A 37 5.14 7.18 -1.83
N GLU A 38 6.02 6.23 -2.13
CA GLU A 38 7.48 6.44 -2.08
C GLU A 38 7.94 7.47 -3.14
N ASP A 39 7.34 7.42 -4.34
CA ASP A 39 7.58 8.40 -5.41
C ASP A 39 7.10 9.80 -5.01
N MET A 40 5.91 9.92 -4.39
CA MET A 40 5.43 11.19 -3.83
C MET A 40 6.38 11.76 -2.78
N ILE A 41 6.85 10.94 -1.83
CA ILE A 41 7.79 11.40 -0.80
C ILE A 41 9.09 11.91 -1.44
N THR A 42 9.56 11.24 -2.49
CA THR A 42 10.75 11.65 -3.22
C THR A 42 10.56 13.02 -3.88
N LEU A 43 9.41 13.24 -4.52
CA LEU A 43 9.07 14.52 -5.14
C LEU A 43 8.93 15.64 -4.10
N ILE A 44 8.28 15.37 -2.98
CA ILE A 44 8.17 16.32 -1.86
C ILE A 44 9.55 16.66 -1.30
N ASN A 45 10.46 15.69 -1.16
CA ASN A 45 11.83 15.98 -0.70
C ASN A 45 12.59 16.87 -1.68
N ILE A 46 12.38 16.71 -2.98
CA ILE A 46 12.98 17.60 -3.99
C ILE A 46 12.43 19.02 -3.84
N GLN A 47 11.12 19.18 -3.68
CA GLN A 47 10.47 20.49 -3.49
C GLN A 47 10.86 21.16 -2.16
N LEU A 48 11.01 20.39 -1.09
CA LEU A 48 11.43 20.90 0.23
C LEU A 48 12.89 21.40 0.24
N ASN A 49 13.70 20.99 -0.72
CA ASN A 49 15.08 21.48 -0.90
C ASN A 49 15.14 22.81 -1.66
N ASP A 50 14.02 23.29 -2.21
CA ASP A 50 13.96 24.61 -2.83
C ASP A 50 13.95 25.69 -1.73
N GLU A 51 14.99 26.53 -1.71
CA GLU A 51 15.14 27.60 -0.73
C GLU A 51 14.15 28.77 -0.97
N THR A 52 13.50 28.81 -2.14
CA THR A 52 12.52 29.84 -2.48
C THR A 52 11.12 29.56 -1.95
N LEU A 53 10.91 28.38 -1.35
CA LEU A 53 9.62 27.94 -0.85
C LEU A 53 9.20 28.71 0.41
N ASP A 54 7.95 29.17 0.44
CA ASP A 54 7.41 29.85 1.62
C ASP A 54 7.22 28.89 2.80
N LYS A 55 7.16 29.45 4.01
CA LYS A 55 7.10 28.69 5.26
C LYS A 55 5.81 27.87 5.42
N GLU A 56 4.70 28.34 4.86
CA GLU A 56 3.39 27.69 4.96
C GLU A 56 3.35 26.47 4.04
N SER A 57 3.74 26.65 2.77
CA SER A 57 3.92 25.56 1.80
C SER A 57 4.91 24.51 2.30
N LYS A 58 6.00 24.92 2.96
CA LYS A 58 6.97 23.98 3.54
C LYS A 58 6.35 23.12 4.64
N ASN A 59 5.49 23.69 5.47
CA ASN A 59 4.81 22.97 6.54
C ASN A 59 3.74 22.01 5.99
N ASP A 60 3.00 22.44 4.97
CA ASP A 60 1.99 21.60 4.29
C ASP A 60 2.64 20.41 3.56
N MET A 61 3.79 20.64 2.91
CA MET A 61 4.57 19.58 2.28
C MET A 61 5.16 18.59 3.30
N GLN A 62 5.66 19.07 4.45
CA GLN A 62 6.12 18.19 5.54
C GLN A 62 4.98 17.36 6.13
N THR A 63 3.80 17.97 6.27
CA THR A 63 2.58 17.29 6.71
C THR A 63 2.21 16.18 5.73
N THR A 64 2.17 16.48 4.43
CA THR A 64 1.86 15.54 3.36
C THR A 64 2.87 14.38 3.32
N LYS A 65 4.17 14.67 3.45
CA LYS A 65 5.23 13.65 3.56
C LYS A 65 4.97 12.69 4.72
N THR A 66 4.56 13.22 5.87
CA THR A 66 4.30 12.44 7.08
C THR A 66 3.08 11.53 6.91
N VAL A 67 2.03 12.02 6.23
CA VAL A 67 0.85 11.22 5.85
C VAL A 67 1.23 10.07 4.92
N CYS A 68 1.96 10.35 3.83
CA CYS A 68 2.41 9.31 2.89
C CYS A 68 3.29 8.26 3.60
N GLN A 69 4.17 8.70 4.51
CA GLN A 69 5.03 7.79 5.27
C GLN A 69 4.21 6.90 6.22
N HIS A 70 3.19 7.46 6.86
CA HIS A 70 2.27 6.70 7.72
C HIS A 70 1.50 5.65 6.91
N GLU A 71 0.98 6.04 5.74
CA GLU A 71 0.26 5.13 4.85
C GLU A 71 1.13 3.96 4.37
N ILE A 72 2.39 4.22 4.00
CA ILE A 72 3.37 3.18 3.69
C ILE A 72 3.56 2.24 4.88
N ASN A 73 3.70 2.79 6.09
CA ASN A 73 3.92 1.99 7.29
C ASN A 73 2.71 1.12 7.65
N VAL A 74 1.49 1.63 7.45
CA VAL A 74 0.25 0.86 7.61
C VAL A 74 0.17 -0.26 6.56
N ARG A 75 0.42 0.04 5.27
CA ARG A 75 0.39 -0.96 4.18
C ARG A 75 1.49 -2.02 4.32
N LYS A 76 2.65 -1.67 4.90
CA LYS A 76 3.74 -2.61 5.25
C LYS A 76 3.47 -3.38 6.55
N GLY A 77 2.36 -3.10 7.25
CA GLY A 77 2.02 -3.74 8.52
C GLY A 77 2.91 -3.35 9.71
N LYS A 78 3.69 -2.27 9.57
CA LYS A 78 4.57 -1.75 10.64
C LYS A 78 3.82 -0.98 11.70
N VAL A 79 2.64 -0.43 11.36
CA VAL A 79 1.81 0.38 12.26
C VAL A 79 0.35 0.02 12.05
N LEU A 80 -0.41 -0.06 13.14
CA LEU A 80 -1.86 -0.26 13.08
C LEU A 80 -2.53 1.04 12.64
N LEU A 81 -3.53 0.92 11.77
CA LEU A 81 -4.35 2.03 11.31
C LEU A 81 -5.15 2.55 12.52
N LYS A 82 -4.70 3.66 13.12
CA LYS A 82 -5.40 4.28 14.25
C LYS A 82 -6.46 5.22 13.70
N SER A 83 -7.72 5.02 14.09
CA SER A 83 -8.79 5.98 13.81
C SER A 83 -8.43 7.34 14.44
N GLY A 84 -8.39 8.40 13.63
CA GLY A 84 -8.06 9.74 14.09
C GLY A 84 -6.57 10.09 14.13
N TRP A 85 -5.68 9.30 13.51
CA TRP A 85 -4.28 9.70 13.36
C TRP A 85 -4.17 11.02 12.57
N ARG A 86 -3.47 12.00 13.15
CA ARG A 86 -3.10 13.24 12.48
C ARG A 86 -1.58 13.39 12.50
N PRO A 87 -0.96 13.88 11.41
CA PRO A 87 0.41 14.36 11.46
C PRO A 87 0.49 15.48 12.52
N ASN A 88 1.47 15.37 13.41
CA ASN A 88 1.64 16.24 14.58
C ASN A 88 2.53 17.44 14.26
#